data_AF-A0A2P7BQ35-F1
#
_entry.id   AF-A0A2P7BQ35-F1
#
_cell.length_a   1.000
_cell.length_b   1.000
_cell.length_c   1.000
_cell.angle_alpha   90.00
_cell.angle_beta   90.00
_cell.angle_gamma   90.00
#
_symmetry.space_group_name_H-M   'P 1'
#
loop_
_entity.id
_entity.type
_entity.pdbx_description
1 polymer ?
#
loop_
_entity_poly.entity_id
_entity_poly.type
_entity_poly.pdbx_seq_one_letter_code
_entity_poly.pdbx_strand_id
1 'polypeptide(L)'
;MTTSTLISEWLDKHGGPRVFAQGDNSDFLAVRRYLEKHGYRLNGHRYNFVISKGKFRRTFDRRGLMRFVDELRIADGLPPILARAA
;
A
#
# COMPACT_ATOMS: atom_id res chain seq x y z
N MET A 1 -7.59 -9.06 30.11
CA MET A 1 -7.09 -8.29 28.96
C MET A 1 -7.63 -6.87 29.07
N THR A 2 -6.76 -5.85 29.03
CA THR A 2 -7.19 -4.45 29.06
C THR A 2 -7.22 -3.90 27.62
N THR A 3 -8.01 -2.85 27.39
CA THR A 3 -8.11 -2.20 26.06
C THR A 3 -6.76 -1.76 25.51
N SER A 4 -5.85 -1.33 26.39
CA SER A 4 -4.49 -0.93 26.02
C SER A 4 -3.68 -2.09 25.42
N THR A 5 -3.76 -3.29 26.01
CA THR A 5 -3.05 -4.48 25.49
C THR A 5 -3.56 -4.88 24.10
N LEU A 6 -4.87 -4.82 23.88
CA LEU A 6 -5.49 -5.12 22.58
C LEU A 6 -5.07 -4.12 21.49
N ILE A 7 -4.94 -2.84 21.85
CA ILE A 7 -4.47 -1.79 20.92
C ILE A 7 -3.01 -2.06 20.56
N SER A 8 -2.13 -2.33 21.53
CA SER A 8 -0.73 -2.61 21.25
C SER A 8 -0.53 -3.86 20.39
N GLU A 9 -1.23 -4.97 20.70
CA GLU A 9 -1.19 -6.18 19.88
C GLU A 9 -1.67 -5.93 18.43
N TRP A 10 -2.72 -5.11 18.28
CA TRP A 10 -3.21 -4.73 16.97
C TRP A 10 -2.19 -3.88 16.20
N LEU A 11 -1.56 -2.90 16.86
CA LEU A 11 -0.54 -2.03 16.28
C LEU A 11 0.73 -2.83 15.93
N ASP A 12 1.15 -3.79 16.73
CA ASP A 12 2.29 -4.65 16.41
C ASP A 12 1.99 -5.54 15.19
N LYS A 13 0.75 -6.02 15.06
CA LYS A 13 0.34 -6.92 13.98
C LYS A 13 0.05 -6.19 12.67
N HIS A 14 -0.48 -4.97 12.75
CA HIS A 14 -0.99 -4.21 11.61
C HIS A 14 -0.19 -2.92 11.31
N GLY A 15 0.76 -2.58 12.18
CA GLY A 15 1.52 -1.33 12.18
C GLY A 15 0.78 -0.20 12.90
N GLY A 16 1.46 0.96 13.01
CA GLY A 16 0.87 2.23 13.41
C GLY A 16 -0.31 2.70 12.53
N PRO A 17 -1.10 3.70 12.97
CA PRO A 17 -2.13 4.31 12.13
C PRO A 17 -1.52 4.85 10.83
N ARG A 18 -2.17 4.57 9.69
CA ARG A 18 -1.70 5.03 8.38
C ARG A 18 -1.81 6.55 8.32
N VAL A 19 -0.69 7.24 8.10
CA VAL A 19 -0.67 8.69 7.96
C VAL A 19 -0.81 9.02 6.48
N PHE A 20 -2.01 9.40 6.06
CA PHE A 20 -2.24 9.93 4.72
C PHE A 20 -2.16 11.46 4.74
N ALA A 21 -1.55 12.05 3.73
CA ALA A 21 -1.74 13.47 3.47
C ALA A 21 -3.22 13.74 3.14
N GLN A 22 -3.68 14.97 3.34
CA GLN A 22 -5.06 15.33 3.00
C GLN A 22 -5.31 15.08 1.50
N GLY A 23 -6.30 14.22 1.18
CA GLY A 23 -6.62 13.82 -0.19
C GLY A 23 -5.95 12.51 -0.66
N ASP A 24 -4.98 11.98 0.10
CA ASP A 24 -4.41 10.65 -0.14
C ASP A 24 -5.29 9.56 0.49
N ASN A 25 -5.45 8.44 -0.22
CA ASN A 25 -6.07 7.24 0.35
C ASN A 25 -5.47 5.98 -0.29
N SER A 26 -5.75 4.82 0.32
CA SER A 26 -5.28 3.52 -0.17
C SER A 26 -6.33 2.74 -0.97
N ASP A 27 -7.33 3.44 -1.50
CA ASP A 27 -8.38 2.82 -2.31
C ASP A 27 -7.84 2.44 -3.69
N PHE A 28 -8.49 1.47 -4.31
CA PHE A 28 -8.06 0.92 -5.59
C PHE A 28 -7.84 2.01 -6.65
N LEU A 29 -8.74 3.00 -6.73
CA LEU A 29 -8.65 4.08 -7.71
C LEU A 29 -7.50 5.04 -7.43
N ALA A 30 -7.23 5.39 -6.16
CA ALA A 30 -6.11 6.25 -5.82
C ALA A 30 -4.78 5.56 -6.11
N VAL A 31 -4.66 4.29 -5.71
CA VAL A 31 -3.47 3.48 -5.98
C VAL A 31 -3.26 3.29 -7.47
N ARG A 32 -4.33 3.05 -8.23
CA ARG A 32 -4.26 2.98 -9.70
C ARG A 32 -3.74 4.28 -10.31
N ARG A 33 -4.31 5.43 -9.93
CA ARG A 33 -3.87 6.75 -10.44
C ARG A 33 -2.42 7.03 -10.09
N TYR A 34 -2.00 6.68 -8.88
CA TYR A 34 -0.61 6.83 -8.45
C TYR A 34 0.31 5.96 -9.32
N LEU A 35 0.01 4.68 -9.49
CA LEU A 35 0.79 3.77 -10.34
C LEU A 35 0.84 4.23 -11.82
N GLU A 36 -0.26 4.77 -12.35
CA GLU A 36 -0.34 5.32 -13.71
C GLU A 36 0.62 6.51 -13.90
N LYS A 37 0.80 7.37 -12.89
CA LYS A 37 1.82 8.45 -12.92
C LYS A 37 3.25 7.91 -13.05
N HIS A 38 3.52 6.72 -12.52
CA HIS A 38 4.82 6.03 -12.67
C HIS A 38 4.89 5.13 -13.92
N GLY A 39 3.88 5.19 -14.80
CA GLY A 39 3.81 4.41 -16.03
C GLY A 39 3.43 2.93 -15.84
N TYR A 40 2.93 2.56 -14.66
CA TYR A 40 2.39 1.23 -14.39
C TYR A 40 0.87 1.21 -14.62
N ARG A 41 0.35 0.09 -15.09
CA ARG A 41 -1.10 -0.19 -15.12
C ARG A 41 -1.46 -1.16 -14.01
N LEU A 42 -2.54 -0.87 -13.29
CA LEU A 42 -3.10 -1.73 -12.25
C LEU A 42 -4.43 -2.34 -12.70
N ASN A 43 -4.51 -3.67 -12.71
CA ASN A 43 -5.75 -4.41 -12.93
C ASN A 43 -6.15 -5.17 -11.66
N GLY A 44 -7.42 -5.04 -11.26
CA GLY A 44 -8.00 -5.81 -10.17
C GLY A 44 -8.64 -7.10 -10.68
N HIS A 45 -8.25 -8.24 -10.14
CA HIS A 45 -8.97 -9.51 -10.22
C HIS A 45 -9.49 -9.88 -8.83
N ARG A 46 -10.50 -10.76 -8.76
CA ARG A 46 -11.32 -11.06 -7.56
C ARG A 46 -10.53 -11.20 -6.24
N TYR A 47 -9.28 -11.66 -6.28
CA TYR A 47 -8.39 -11.75 -5.11
C TYR A 47 -6.96 -11.25 -5.34
N ASN A 48 -6.65 -10.77 -6.54
CA ASN A 48 -5.28 -10.50 -6.97
C ASN A 48 -5.19 -9.18 -7.74
N PHE A 49 -4.05 -8.52 -7.62
CA PHE A 49 -3.73 -7.28 -8.30
C PHE A 49 -2.61 -7.53 -9.30
N VAL A 50 -2.83 -7.19 -10.55
CA VAL A 50 -1.82 -7.33 -11.60
C VAL A 50 -1.27 -5.96 -11.94
N ILE A 51 0.03 -5.79 -11.75
CA ILE A 51 0.77 -4.59 -12.17
C ILE A 51 1.52 -4.92 -13.46
N SER A 52 1.45 -4.01 -14.44
CA SER A 52 2.17 -4.16 -15.69
C SER A 52 2.82 -2.86 -16.19
N LYS A 53 4.02 -2.95 -16.78
CA LYS A 53 4.76 -1.85 -17.41
C LYS A 53 5.72 -2.41 -18.47
N GLY A 54 5.39 -2.23 -19.76
CA GLY A 54 6.16 -2.84 -20.85
C GLY A 54 6.22 -4.37 -20.72
N LYS A 55 7.43 -4.94 -20.63
CA LYS A 55 7.64 -6.38 -20.39
C LYS A 55 7.45 -6.80 -18.92
N PHE A 56 7.41 -5.85 -17.99
CA PHE A 56 7.15 -6.16 -16.58
C PHE A 56 5.67 -6.48 -16.38
N ARG A 57 5.38 -7.64 -15.81
CA ARG A 57 4.05 -8.04 -15.36
C ARG A 57 4.19 -8.90 -14.11
N ARG A 58 3.55 -8.50 -13.01
CA ARG A 58 3.54 -9.27 -11.76
C ARG A 58 2.17 -9.24 -11.10
N THR A 59 1.86 -10.33 -10.41
CA THR A 59 0.63 -10.50 -9.63
C THR A 59 0.97 -10.36 -8.16
N PHE A 60 0.12 -9.64 -7.43
CA PHE A 60 0.26 -9.36 -6.01
C PHE A 60 -1.06 -9.62 -5.29
N ASP A 61 -0.96 -10.01 -4.01
CA ASP A 61 -2.06 -9.86 -3.07
C ASP A 61 -2.20 -8.39 -2.62
N ARG A 62 -3.21 -8.07 -1.81
CA ARG A 62 -3.41 -6.68 -1.34
C ARG A 62 -2.19 -6.16 -0.57
N ARG A 63 -1.56 -6.99 0.26
CA ARG A 63 -0.42 -6.59 1.08
C ARG A 63 0.83 -6.36 0.23
N GLY A 64 1.11 -7.26 -0.72
CA GLY A 64 2.20 -7.13 -1.68
C GLY A 64 2.04 -5.91 -2.58
N LEU A 65 0.82 -5.61 -3.04
CA LEU A 65 0.53 -4.38 -3.79
C LEU A 65 0.91 -3.13 -2.98
N MET A 66 0.52 -3.06 -1.71
CA MET A 66 0.82 -1.89 -0.88
C MET A 66 2.31 -1.76 -0.60
N ARG A 67 3.04 -2.87 -0.41
CA ARG A 67 4.51 -2.83 -0.28
C ARG A 67 5.18 -2.28 -1.53
N PHE A 68 4.73 -2.71 -2.71
CA PHE A 68 5.24 -2.20 -3.99
C PHE A 68 4.96 -0.70 -4.15
N VAL A 69 3.77 -0.25 -3.75
CA VAL A 69 3.41 1.18 -3.76
C VAL A 69 4.27 1.96 -2.77
N ASP A 70 4.55 1.41 -1.59
CA ASP A 70 5.41 2.05 -0.59
C ASP A 70 6.84 2.21 -1.07
N GLU A 71 7.39 1.24 -1.81
CA GLU A 71 8.71 1.36 -2.42
C GLU A 71 8.78 2.55 -3.40
N LEU A 72 7.74 2.75 -4.21
CA LEU A 72 7.62 3.91 -5.10
C LEU A 72 7.46 5.22 -4.31
N ARG A 73 6.60 5.22 -3.28
CA ARG A 73 6.39 6.42 -2.44
C ARG A 73 7.67 6.84 -1.74
N ILE A 74 8.42 5.90 -1.19
CA ILE A 74 9.72 6.17 -0.56
C ILE A 74 10.69 6.76 -1.57
N ALA A 75 10.73 6.23 -2.81
CA ALA A 75 11.56 6.78 -3.88
C ALA A 75 11.16 8.22 -4.27
N ASP A 76 9.88 8.57 -4.15
CA ASP A 76 9.35 9.92 -4.37
C ASP A 76 9.52 10.85 -3.15
N GLY A 77 10.11 10.38 -2.05
CA GLY A 77 10.22 11.14 -0.80
C GLY A 77 8.90 11.26 -0.03
N LEU A 78 7.91 10.42 -0.33
CA LEU A 78 6.62 10.35 0.34
C LEU A 78 6.63 9.30 1.46
N PRO A 79 5.85 9.51 2.54
CA PRO A 79 5.71 8.51 3.59
C PRO A 79 5.02 7.24 3.06
N PRO A 80 5.42 6.05 3.54
CA PRO A 80 4.77 4.79 3.17
C PRO A 80 3.33 4.73 3.72
N ILE A 81 2.47 4.02 3.02
CA ILE A 81 1.08 3.74 3.38
C ILE A 81 1.03 2.67 4.47
N LEU A 82 1.83 1.61 4.36
CA LEU A 82 1.93 0.63 5.44
C LEU A 82 2.87 1.19 6.49
N ALA A 83 2.40 1.22 7.74
CA ALA A 83 3.28 1.45 8.86
C ALA A 83 4.29 0.29 8.91
N ARG A 84 5.56 0.62 8.64
CA ARG A 84 6.67 -0.31 8.88
C ARG A 84 6.91 -0.31 10.39
N ALA A 85 6.89 -1.49 11.01
CA ALA A 85 7.42 -1.63 12.35
C ALA A 85 8.89 -1.13 12.32
N ALA A 86 9.23 -0.26 13.26
CA ALA A 86 10.60 0.23 13.46
C ALA A 86 11.49 -0.93 13.94
#